data_AF-A0A7C2TFC8-F1
#
_entry.id   AF-A0A7C2TFC8-F1
#
_cell.length_a   1.000
_cell.length_b   1.000
_cell.length_c   1.000
_cell.angle_alpha   90.00
_cell.angle_beta   90.00
_cell.angle_gamma   90.00
#
_symmetry.space_group_name_H-M   'P 1'
#
loop_
_entity.id
_entity.type
_entity.pdbx_description
1 polymer ?
#
loop_
_entity_poly.entity_id
_entity_poly.type
_entity_poly.pdbx_seq_one_letter_code
_entity_poly.pdbx_strand_id
1 'polypeptide(L)'
;MTDHAPASNKLLIIGLGNPILGDDGVGWRVAEGVNHIIGAGFSSPYRIEVDCLAAGGLTLMERMLGYKRVIIIDAMTSSNSIPGSLTCFPLHDLPNRHSGHINSSHDTTLQDALQIGAAMGATIPDQVDIVAVETKENFEFSEQLSPEVARAVPLAIQAVLDFIRL
;
A
#
# COMPACT_ATOMS: atom_id res chain seq x y z
N MET A 1 -9.31 -15.25 -29.11
CA MET A 1 -10.27 -14.53 -28.27
C MET A 1 -9.99 -14.92 -26.83
N THR A 2 -9.09 -14.20 -26.17
CA THR A 2 -8.89 -14.35 -24.72
C THR A 2 -10.08 -13.71 -24.04
N ASP A 3 -10.90 -14.56 -23.44
CA ASP A 3 -12.01 -14.18 -22.59
C ASP A 3 -11.41 -13.48 -21.36
N HIS A 4 -11.31 -12.15 -21.39
CA HIS A 4 -10.95 -11.38 -20.22
C HIS A 4 -12.16 -11.43 -19.28
N ALA A 5 -12.17 -12.41 -18.39
CA ALA A 5 -13.11 -12.45 -17.28
C ALA A 5 -13.13 -11.06 -16.62
N PRO A 6 -14.31 -10.44 -16.42
CA PRO A 6 -14.38 -9.11 -15.83
C PRO A 6 -13.65 -9.13 -14.48
N ALA A 7 -12.80 -8.13 -14.25
CA ALA A 7 -12.03 -8.01 -13.01
C ALA A 7 -12.98 -8.26 -11.82
N SER A 8 -12.70 -9.33 -11.08
CA SER A 8 -13.53 -9.74 -9.95
C SER A 8 -13.68 -8.57 -8.98
N ASN A 9 -14.84 -8.42 -8.30
CA ASN A 9 -15.09 -7.34 -7.36
C ASN A 9 -14.26 -7.48 -6.06
N LYS A 10 -12.97 -7.75 -6.22
CA LYS A 10 -11.97 -7.98 -5.19
C LYS A 10 -11.12 -6.74 -5.03
N LEU A 11 -10.87 -6.40 -3.78
CA LEU A 11 -10.01 -5.31 -3.38
C LEU A 11 -8.86 -5.89 -2.56
N LEU A 12 -7.64 -5.48 -2.87
CA LEU A 12 -6.45 -5.85 -2.12
C LEU A 12 -5.95 -4.65 -1.31
N ILE A 13 -5.65 -4.86 -0.04
CA ILE A 13 -5.00 -3.87 0.83
C ILE A 13 -3.61 -4.42 1.15
N ILE A 14 -2.57 -3.67 0.84
CA ILE A 14 -1.18 -4.09 1.06
C ILE A 14 -0.51 -3.15 2.05
N GLY A 15 -0.09 -3.67 3.19
CA GLY A 15 0.89 -3.00 4.04
C GLY A 15 2.29 -3.24 3.52
N LEU A 16 2.96 -2.19 3.04
CA LEU A 16 4.38 -2.21 2.69
C LEU A 16 5.22 -1.76 3.87
N GLY A 17 6.43 -2.30 3.97
CA GLY A 17 7.32 -1.97 5.09
C GLY A 17 8.15 -3.14 5.56
N ASN A 18 9.11 -2.84 6.43
CA ASN A 18 9.80 -3.82 7.23
C ASN A 18 9.42 -3.64 8.71
N PRO A 19 8.69 -4.61 9.32
CA PRO A 19 8.20 -4.48 10.69
C PRO A 19 9.31 -4.44 11.76
N ILE A 20 10.56 -4.78 11.40
CA ILE A 20 11.72 -4.74 12.30
C ILE A 20 12.57 -3.46 12.16
N LEU A 21 12.16 -2.50 11.32
CA LEU A 21 12.87 -1.23 11.06
C LEU A 21 12.06 0.00 11.52
N GLY A 22 11.54 -0.05 12.74
CA GLY A 22 10.90 1.10 13.39
C GLY A 22 9.70 1.60 12.59
N ASP A 23 9.73 2.88 12.21
CA ASP A 23 8.65 3.55 11.48
C ASP A 23 8.36 2.96 10.10
N ASP A 24 9.33 2.25 9.52
CA ASP A 24 9.15 1.51 8.27
C ASP A 24 8.12 0.37 8.42
N GLY A 25 7.85 -0.09 9.64
CA GLY A 25 6.80 -1.06 9.94
C GLY A 25 5.38 -0.50 9.90
N VAL A 26 5.17 0.80 9.65
CA VAL A 26 3.86 1.44 9.78
C VAL A 26 2.82 0.85 8.82
N GLY A 27 3.20 0.53 7.57
CA GLY A 27 2.25 -0.03 6.60
C GLY A 27 1.67 -1.37 7.06
N TRP A 28 2.49 -2.22 7.69
CA TRP A 28 2.05 -3.47 8.30
C TRP A 28 1.08 -3.24 9.46
N ARG A 29 1.39 -2.28 10.35
CA ARG A 29 0.54 -1.96 11.51
C ARG A 29 -0.84 -1.46 11.11
N VAL A 30 -0.91 -0.66 10.03
CA VAL A 30 -2.18 -0.20 9.48
C VAL A 30 -2.93 -1.36 8.84
N ALA A 31 -2.28 -2.20 8.03
CA ALA A 31 -2.91 -3.36 7.40
C ALA A 31 -3.48 -4.34 8.43
N GLU A 32 -2.74 -4.65 9.50
CA GLU A 32 -3.21 -5.47 10.62
C GLU A 32 -4.48 -4.89 11.28
N GLY A 33 -4.47 -3.58 11.56
CA GLY A 33 -5.63 -2.89 12.13
C GLY A 33 -6.87 -2.90 11.22
N VAL A 34 -6.66 -2.70 9.92
CA VAL A 34 -7.73 -2.80 8.91
C VAL A 34 -8.28 -4.22 8.85
N ASN A 35 -7.42 -5.23 8.82
CA ASN A 35 -7.81 -6.64 8.79
C ASN A 35 -8.64 -7.03 10.03
N HIS A 36 -8.27 -6.51 11.21
CA HIS A 36 -9.04 -6.72 12.44
C HIS A 36 -10.46 -6.16 12.32
N ILE A 37 -10.62 -4.94 11.82
CA ILE A 37 -11.93 -4.28 11.65
C ILE A 37 -12.78 -5.03 10.61
N ILE A 38 -12.16 -5.49 9.52
CA ILE A 38 -12.85 -6.31 8.51
C ILE A 38 -13.35 -7.62 9.13
N GLY A 39 -12.49 -8.33 9.88
CA GLY A 39 -12.84 -9.56 10.58
C GLY A 39 -13.96 -9.38 11.62
N ALA A 40 -14.13 -8.16 12.15
CA ALA A 40 -15.20 -7.81 13.09
C ALA A 40 -16.56 -7.51 12.41
N GLY A 41 -16.68 -7.70 11.09
CA GLY A 41 -17.95 -7.56 10.36
C GLY A 41 -18.13 -6.24 9.62
N PHE A 42 -17.04 -5.62 9.16
CA PHE A 42 -17.11 -4.44 8.30
C PHE A 42 -17.86 -4.75 7.00
N SER A 43 -18.80 -3.89 6.61
CA SER A 43 -19.55 -4.01 5.36
C SER A 43 -18.86 -3.22 4.25
N SER A 44 -18.57 -3.89 3.14
CA SER A 44 -18.04 -3.30 1.91
C SER A 44 -18.67 -3.98 0.70
N PRO A 45 -18.88 -3.26 -0.42
CA PRO A 45 -19.30 -3.90 -1.66
C PRO A 45 -18.22 -4.84 -2.25
N TYR A 46 -16.97 -4.70 -1.82
CA TYR A 46 -15.85 -5.49 -2.32
C TYR A 46 -15.59 -6.75 -1.48
N ARG A 47 -15.08 -7.81 -2.12
CA ARG A 47 -14.40 -8.90 -1.42
C ARG A 47 -12.98 -8.45 -1.09
N ILE A 48 -12.74 -8.12 0.17
CA ILE A 48 -11.46 -7.56 0.60
C ILE A 48 -10.50 -8.67 1.01
N GLU A 49 -9.25 -8.55 0.57
CA GLU A 49 -8.11 -9.29 1.08
C GLU A 49 -7.07 -8.30 1.59
N VAL A 50 -6.41 -8.63 2.70
CA VAL A 50 -5.35 -7.82 3.29
C VAL A 50 -4.08 -8.64 3.32
N ASP A 51 -2.97 -8.04 2.91
CA ASP A 51 -1.65 -8.66 2.88
C ASP A 51 -0.56 -7.68 3.33
N CYS A 52 0.61 -8.22 3.66
CA CYS A 52 1.78 -7.45 4.05
C CYS A 52 2.98 -7.90 3.24
N LEU A 53 3.73 -6.95 2.66
CA LEU A 53 4.94 -7.23 1.88
C LEU A 53 6.11 -6.37 2.36
N ALA A 54 7.30 -6.95 2.32
CA ALA A 54 8.55 -6.24 2.55
C ALA A 54 9.28 -5.88 1.24
N ALA A 55 8.68 -6.16 0.08
CA ALA A 55 9.28 -5.97 -1.24
C ALA A 55 8.33 -5.21 -2.19
N GLY A 56 8.90 -4.27 -2.94
CA GLY A 56 8.21 -3.44 -3.94
C GLY A 56 8.39 -3.90 -5.39
N GLY A 57 8.14 -2.98 -6.34
CA GLY A 57 8.37 -3.18 -7.77
C GLY A 57 7.66 -4.41 -8.35
N LEU A 58 8.42 -5.34 -8.95
CA LEU A 58 7.85 -6.51 -9.63
C LEU A 58 7.07 -7.44 -8.69
N THR A 59 7.60 -7.74 -7.51
CA THR A 59 6.92 -8.61 -6.52
C THR A 59 5.58 -8.01 -6.08
N LEU A 60 5.56 -6.70 -5.88
CA LEU A 60 4.35 -5.96 -5.57
C LEU A 60 3.36 -6.00 -6.75
N MET A 61 3.82 -5.79 -7.98
CA MET A 61 3.00 -5.90 -9.18
C MET A 61 2.36 -7.30 -9.31
N GLU A 62 3.14 -8.37 -9.20
CA GLU A 62 2.67 -9.76 -9.30
C GLU A 62 1.56 -10.03 -8.27
N ARG A 63 1.70 -9.50 -7.05
CA ARG A 63 0.73 -9.68 -5.98
C ARG A 63 -0.61 -8.98 -6.27
N MET A 64 -0.58 -7.90 -7.04
CA MET A 64 -1.74 -7.07 -7.38
C MET A 64 -2.56 -7.61 -8.56
N LEU A 65 -2.04 -8.58 -9.31
CA LEU A 65 -2.72 -9.11 -10.49
C LEU A 65 -4.06 -9.79 -10.15
N GLY A 66 -5.07 -9.55 -10.99
CA GLY A 66 -6.41 -10.13 -10.86
C GLY A 66 -7.32 -9.45 -9.84
N TYR A 67 -6.83 -8.42 -9.14
CA TYR A 67 -7.67 -7.54 -8.31
C TYR A 67 -8.17 -6.37 -9.13
N LYS A 68 -9.39 -5.92 -8.84
CA LYS A 68 -9.97 -4.75 -9.49
C LYS A 68 -9.41 -3.45 -8.91
N ARG A 69 -9.18 -3.43 -7.59
CA ARG A 69 -8.66 -2.27 -6.87
C ARG A 69 -7.61 -2.68 -5.86
N VAL A 70 -6.60 -1.85 -5.70
CA VAL A 70 -5.54 -2.03 -4.71
C VAL A 70 -5.37 -0.75 -3.89
N ILE A 71 -5.21 -0.90 -2.58
CA ILE A 71 -4.79 0.17 -1.68
C ILE A 71 -3.44 -0.22 -1.09
N ILE A 72 -2.43 0.60 -1.31
CA ILE A 72 -1.07 0.39 -0.79
C ILE A 72 -0.86 1.34 0.38
N ILE A 73 -0.39 0.82 1.51
CA ILE A 73 -0.02 1.62 2.68
C ILE A 73 1.50 1.54 2.81
N ASP A 74 2.20 2.66 2.78
CA ASP A 74 3.66 2.69 2.78
C ASP A 74 4.22 3.78 3.70
N ALA A 75 5.38 3.53 4.27
CA ALA A 75 6.20 4.56 4.89
C ALA A 75 6.87 5.38 3.78
N MET A 76 6.76 6.70 3.86
CA MET A 76 7.41 7.60 2.92
C MET A 76 8.24 8.63 3.66
N THR A 77 9.33 9.07 3.03
CA THR A 77 10.17 10.14 3.56
C THR A 77 10.16 11.33 2.59
N SER A 78 10.06 12.52 3.15
CA SER A 78 10.19 13.78 2.41
C SER A 78 11.00 14.77 3.21
N SER A 79 11.74 15.64 2.50
CA SER A 79 12.68 16.59 3.11
C SER A 79 12.00 17.63 4.02
N ASN A 80 10.68 17.84 3.82
CA ASN A 80 9.90 18.88 4.49
C ASN A 80 8.63 18.35 5.19
N SER A 81 8.45 17.03 5.31
CA SER A 81 7.25 16.48 5.93
C SER A 81 7.39 16.33 7.45
N ILE A 82 6.24 16.39 8.13
CA ILE A 82 6.15 16.16 9.56
C ILE A 82 5.86 14.66 9.77
N PRO A 83 6.65 13.93 10.58
CA PRO A 83 6.39 12.51 10.83
C PRO A 83 5.00 12.27 11.38
N GLY A 84 4.36 11.21 10.89
CA GLY A 84 2.96 10.88 11.15
C GLY A 84 1.95 11.65 10.28
N SER A 85 2.40 12.54 9.39
CA SER A 85 1.49 13.15 8.40
C SER A 85 1.01 12.09 7.42
N LEU A 86 -0.28 12.15 7.07
CA LEU A 86 -0.92 11.23 6.14
C LEU A 86 -1.16 11.94 4.81
N THR A 87 -0.76 11.30 3.71
CA THR A 87 -1.11 11.77 2.36
C THR A 87 -1.73 10.61 1.57
N CYS A 88 -2.85 10.86 0.92
CA CYS A 88 -3.53 9.87 0.09
C CYS A 88 -3.62 10.36 -1.35
N PHE A 89 -3.20 9.53 -2.30
CA PHE A 89 -3.14 9.88 -3.72
C PHE A 89 -3.15 8.62 -4.59
N PRO A 90 -3.60 8.70 -5.85
CA PRO A 90 -3.54 7.57 -6.76
C PRO A 90 -2.08 7.29 -7.21
N LEU A 91 -1.77 6.04 -7.58
CA LEU A 91 -0.42 5.63 -8.00
C LEU A 91 0.17 6.47 -9.14
N HIS A 92 -0.67 7.00 -10.04
CA HIS A 92 -0.20 7.85 -11.15
C HIS A 92 0.31 9.23 -10.68
N ASP A 93 -0.07 9.66 -9.48
CA ASP A 93 0.40 10.90 -8.84
C ASP A 93 1.64 10.66 -7.96
N LEU A 94 2.16 9.42 -7.90
CA LEU A 94 3.35 9.09 -7.11
C LEU A 94 4.52 9.98 -7.54
N PRO A 95 5.05 10.84 -6.66
CA PRO A 95 6.09 11.77 -7.08
C PRO A 95 7.43 11.04 -7.23
N ASN A 96 8.12 11.26 -8.35
CA ASN A 96 9.41 10.64 -8.70
C ASN A 96 10.56 10.86 -7.69
N ARG A 97 10.34 11.61 -6.60
CA ARG A 97 11.38 12.09 -5.67
C ARG A 97 11.25 11.58 -4.23
N HIS A 98 10.29 10.71 -3.93
CA HIS A 98 10.16 10.17 -2.57
C HIS A 98 10.81 8.79 -2.45
N SER A 99 11.53 8.60 -1.34
CA SER A 99 12.02 7.29 -0.92
C SER A 99 10.89 6.56 -0.18
N GLY A 100 10.47 5.42 -0.73
CA GLY A 100 9.45 4.53 -0.19
C GLY A 100 9.55 3.16 -0.87
N HIS A 101 8.94 2.14 -0.28
CA HIS A 101 9.07 0.76 -0.74
C HIS A 101 8.38 0.47 -2.06
N ILE A 102 7.38 1.26 -2.44
CA ILE A 102 6.67 1.12 -3.72
C ILE A 102 7.64 0.97 -4.91
N ASN A 103 8.76 1.71 -4.91
CA ASN A 103 9.78 1.68 -5.96
C ASN A 103 11.07 0.93 -5.58
N SER A 104 11.10 0.21 -4.46
CA SER A 104 12.34 -0.37 -3.90
C SER A 104 12.85 -1.65 -4.59
N SER A 105 12.44 -1.91 -5.82
CA SER A 105 13.08 -2.93 -6.66
C SER A 105 14.38 -2.40 -7.26
N HIS A 106 15.44 -3.21 -7.24
CA HIS A 106 16.73 -2.87 -7.82
C HIS A 106 16.70 -2.64 -9.36
N ASP A 107 15.64 -3.10 -10.06
CA ASP A 107 15.62 -3.15 -11.52
C ASP A 107 14.47 -2.38 -12.21
N THR A 108 13.28 -2.14 -11.60
CA THR A 108 12.10 -1.58 -12.32
C THR A 108 11.00 -1.02 -11.39
N THR A 109 10.60 0.25 -11.51
CA THR A 109 9.56 0.86 -10.66
C THR A 109 8.21 0.12 -10.72
N LEU A 110 7.32 0.28 -9.72
CA LEU A 110 5.99 -0.36 -9.75
C LEU A 110 5.18 0.08 -10.99
N GLN A 111 5.30 1.35 -11.38
CA GLN A 111 4.62 1.90 -12.55
C GLN A 111 5.08 1.18 -13.83
N ASP A 112 6.40 1.02 -14.00
CA ASP A 112 6.97 0.30 -15.14
C ASP A 112 6.58 -1.19 -15.12
N ALA A 113 6.59 -1.83 -13.94
CA ALA A 113 6.20 -3.22 -13.79
C ALA A 113 4.74 -3.45 -14.19
N LEU A 114 3.82 -2.55 -13.82
CA LEU A 114 2.40 -2.62 -14.22
C LEU A 114 2.23 -2.42 -15.73
N GLN A 115 2.99 -1.51 -16.34
CA GLN A 115 2.97 -1.31 -17.80
C GLN A 115 3.45 -2.57 -18.54
N ILE A 116 4.53 -3.19 -18.06
CA ILE A 116 5.05 -4.45 -18.62
C ILE A 116 4.01 -5.57 -18.46
N GLY A 117 3.42 -5.72 -17.27
CA GLY A 117 2.37 -6.71 -17.01
C GLY A 117 1.18 -6.55 -17.96
N ALA A 118 0.70 -5.32 -18.15
CA ALA A 118 -0.38 -5.02 -19.09
C ALA A 118 0.00 -5.35 -20.54
N ALA A 119 1.21 -4.99 -20.98
CA ALA A 119 1.72 -5.32 -22.31
C ALA A 119 1.84 -6.84 -22.54
N MET A 120 2.04 -7.62 -21.48
CA MET A 120 2.08 -9.09 -21.50
C MET A 120 0.69 -9.73 -21.37
N GLY A 121 -0.39 -8.94 -21.32
CA GLY A 121 -1.77 -9.43 -21.24
C GLY A 121 -2.23 -9.81 -19.82
N ALA A 122 -1.48 -9.40 -18.79
CA ALA A 122 -1.91 -9.59 -17.41
C ALA A 122 -3.12 -8.71 -17.07
N THR A 123 -4.00 -9.20 -16.20
CA THR A 123 -5.11 -8.39 -15.67
C THR A 123 -4.61 -7.55 -14.51
N ILE A 124 -4.25 -6.30 -14.81
CA ILE A 124 -3.82 -5.32 -13.81
C ILE A 124 -5.02 -4.65 -13.12
N PRO A 125 -4.84 -4.05 -11.93
CA PRO A 125 -5.90 -3.28 -11.27
C PRO A 125 -6.36 -2.07 -12.07
N ASP A 126 -7.66 -1.77 -12.00
CA ASP A 126 -8.26 -0.56 -12.58
C ASP A 126 -7.86 0.70 -11.79
N GLN A 127 -7.70 0.55 -10.48
CA GLN A 127 -7.38 1.62 -9.55
C GLN A 127 -6.37 1.16 -8.51
N VAL A 128 -5.33 1.97 -8.32
CA VAL A 128 -4.34 1.80 -7.25
C VAL A 128 -4.25 3.10 -6.48
N ASP A 129 -4.64 3.07 -5.21
CA ASP A 129 -4.56 4.20 -4.29
C ASP A 129 -3.42 3.97 -3.29
N ILE A 130 -2.75 5.05 -2.88
CA ILE A 130 -1.66 5.03 -1.92
C ILE A 130 -2.09 5.78 -0.67
N VAL A 131 -1.81 5.20 0.48
CA VAL A 131 -1.90 5.79 1.81
C VAL A 131 -0.49 5.89 2.36
N ALA A 132 0.12 7.06 2.18
CA ALA A 132 1.48 7.34 2.61
C ALA A 132 1.48 7.89 4.03
N VAL A 133 2.29 7.29 4.91
CA VAL A 133 2.59 7.85 6.23
C VAL A 133 4.01 8.40 6.20
N GLU A 134 4.14 9.69 6.47
CA GLU A 134 5.44 10.35 6.52
C GLU A 134 6.24 9.89 7.75
N THR A 135 7.48 9.47 7.54
CA THR A 135 8.38 9.00 8.58
C THR A 135 9.68 9.80 8.55
N LYS A 136 10.52 9.65 9.58
CA LYS A 136 11.92 10.09 9.50
C LYS A 136 12.74 8.95 8.91
N GLU A 137 13.79 9.27 8.18
CA GLU A 137 14.83 8.28 7.88
C GLU A 137 15.45 7.81 9.21
N ASN A 138 15.00 6.66 9.68
CA ASN A 138 15.57 5.96 10.81
C ASN A 138 15.56 4.47 10.53
N PHE A 139 16.74 3.88 10.39
CA PHE A 139 16.93 2.45 10.10
C PHE A 139 17.38 1.67 11.35
N GLU A 140 17.06 2.19 12.54
CA GLU A 140 17.31 1.48 13.78
C GLU A 140 16.43 0.22 13.87
N PHE A 141 17.07 -0.91 14.18
CA PHE A 141 16.35 -2.16 14.44
C PHE A 141 15.44 -1.99 15.66
N SER A 142 14.14 -1.99 15.39
CA SER A 142 13.10 -1.79 16.38
C SER A 142 11.79 -2.31 15.81
N GLU A 143 11.00 -3.01 16.62
CA GLU A 143 9.60 -3.32 16.29
C GLU A 143 8.64 -2.21 16.75
N GLN A 144 9.16 -1.15 17.38
CA GLN A 144 8.36 -0.06 17.89
C GLN A 144 8.36 1.12 16.92
N LEU A 145 7.16 1.63 16.61
CA LEU A 145 6.98 2.89 15.91
C LEU A 145 7.34 4.05 16.84
N SER A 146 7.84 5.14 16.27
CA SER A 146 7.96 6.42 16.96
C SER A 146 6.60 6.92 17.45
N PRO A 147 6.54 7.69 18.54
CA PRO A 147 5.28 8.23 19.05
C PRO A 147 4.48 9.02 18.01
N GLU A 148 5.16 9.74 17.13
CA GLU A 148 4.59 10.50 16.02
C GLU A 148 3.87 9.59 15.02
N VAL A 149 4.54 8.54 14.55
CA VAL A 149 3.99 7.61 13.55
C VAL A 149 2.95 6.69 14.17
N ALA A 150 3.14 6.25 15.42
CA ALA A 150 2.16 5.47 16.16
C ALA A 150 0.80 6.18 16.28
N ARG A 151 0.80 7.51 16.46
CA ARG A 151 -0.43 8.33 16.49
C ARG A 151 -1.12 8.42 15.13
N ALA A 152 -0.40 8.22 14.03
CA ALA A 152 -0.94 8.25 12.68
C ALA A 152 -1.65 6.95 12.29
N VAL A 153 -1.29 5.81 12.89
CA VAL A 153 -1.89 4.49 12.60
C VAL A 153 -3.42 4.51 12.60
N PRO A 154 -4.12 4.98 13.66
CA PRO A 154 -5.59 5.02 13.64
C PRO A 154 -6.16 5.94 12.54
N LEU A 155 -5.47 7.02 12.19
CA LEU A 155 -5.88 7.92 11.11
C LEU A 155 -5.73 7.26 9.73
N ALA A 156 -4.62 6.55 9.53
CA ALA A 156 -4.35 5.79 8.30
C ALA A 156 -5.35 4.64 8.14
N ILE A 157 -5.68 3.92 9.22
CA ILE A 157 -6.74 2.90 9.22
C ILE A 157 -8.05 3.53 8.76
N GLN A 158 -8.45 4.66 9.34
CA GLN A 158 -9.70 5.33 8.97
C GLN A 158 -9.70 5.74 7.48
N ALA A 159 -8.60 6.29 6.97
CA ALA A 159 -8.49 6.65 5.56
C ALA A 159 -8.65 5.43 4.63
N VAL A 160 -8.06 4.29 4.97
CA VAL A 160 -8.25 3.04 4.23
C VAL A 160 -9.71 2.59 4.27
N LEU A 161 -10.36 2.66 5.43
CA LEU A 161 -11.78 2.29 5.57
C LEU A 161 -12.69 3.20 4.73
N ASP A 162 -12.39 4.50 4.65
CA ASP A 162 -13.16 5.45 3.86
C ASP A 162 -13.07 5.14 2.35
N PHE A 163 -11.91 4.68 1.88
CA PHE A 163 -11.76 4.23 0.50
C PHE A 163 -12.65 3.03 0.15
N ILE A 164 -12.91 2.12 1.09
CA ILE A 164 -13.61 0.84 0.82
C ILE A 164 -15.11 0.85 1.16
N ARG A 165 -15.65 1.99 1.65
CA ARG A 165 -17.08 2.19 1.92
C ARG A 165 -17.90 2.68 0.70
N LEU A 166 -17.22 3.11 -0.36
CA LEU A 166 -17.83 3.71 -1.56
C LEU A 166 -18.62 2.71 -2.41
#